data_AF-S9QIN6-F1
#
_entry.id   AF-S9QIN6-F1
#
_cell.length_a   1.000
_cell.length_b   1.000
_cell.length_c   1.000
_cell.angle_alpha   90.00
_cell.angle_beta   90.00
_cell.angle_gamma   90.00
#
_symmetry.space_group_name_H-M   'P 1'
#
loop_
_entity.id
_entity.type
_entity.pdbx_description
1 polymer ?
#
loop_
_entity_poly.entity_id
_entity_poly.type
_entity_poly.pdbx_seq_one_letter_code
_entity_poly.pdbx_strand_id
1 'polypeptide(L)'
;MAGELPEYYFRVRDNGAAVFRVDAENRQRRIEMDQIAVVHLNRDEIRPHGDRDLTEADLAAIRSWMAERRALLELRTIDDIHRTVDQLNTTAQWAQSRASDEELDEVTEALLLAMHDLRGVLVRKKADRLSQAPRG
;
A
#
# COMPACT_ATOMS: atom_id res chain seq x y z
N MET A 1 -0.41 21.89 -23.51
CA MET A 1 -1.73 21.80 -22.89
C MET A 1 -1.51 21.93 -21.39
N ALA A 2 -1.65 23.13 -20.83
CA ALA A 2 -1.69 23.25 -19.38
C ALA A 2 -3.01 22.63 -18.94
N GLY A 3 -2.99 21.37 -18.49
CA GLY A 3 -4.19 20.68 -18.06
C GLY A 3 -4.82 21.40 -16.89
N GLU A 4 -6.14 21.54 -16.90
CA GLU A 4 -6.90 22.02 -15.75
C GLU A 4 -6.49 21.23 -14.50
N LEU A 5 -6.38 21.92 -13.37
CA LEU A 5 -6.02 21.29 -12.11
C LEU A 5 -7.15 20.37 -11.65
N PRO A 6 -6.84 19.23 -10.99
CA PRO A 6 -7.87 18.35 -10.46
C PRO A 6 -8.62 19.04 -9.33
N GLU A 7 -9.94 18.84 -9.24
CA GLU A 7 -10.79 19.42 -8.18
C GLU A 7 -10.38 18.95 -6.77
N TYR A 8 -9.87 17.72 -6.67
CA TYR A 8 -9.40 17.12 -5.42
C TYR A 8 -7.95 16.65 -5.53
N TYR A 9 -7.20 16.87 -4.45
CA TYR A 9 -5.86 16.31 -4.27
C TYR A 9 -5.82 15.46 -3.00
N PHE A 10 -5.35 14.22 -3.15
CA PHE A 10 -5.22 13.26 -2.06
C PHE A 10 -3.75 13.10 -1.68
N ARG A 11 -3.35 13.70 -0.56
CA ARG A 11 -2.00 13.52 -0.01
C ARG A 11 -1.96 12.19 0.73
N VAL A 12 -1.43 11.17 0.06
CA VAL A 12 -1.25 9.82 0.61
C VAL A 12 -0.40 9.85 1.88
N ARG A 13 -0.79 9.01 2.84
CA ARG A 13 -0.07 8.62 4.06
C ARG A 13 -0.25 7.12 4.29
N ASP A 14 0.43 6.56 5.28
CA ASP A 14 0.49 5.11 5.53
C ASP A 14 -0.88 4.41 5.43
N ASN A 15 -1.90 4.91 6.14
CA ASN A 15 -3.22 4.29 6.22
C ASN A 15 -4.35 5.13 5.60
N GLY A 16 -4.05 5.99 4.62
CA GLY A 16 -5.06 6.74 3.89
C GLY A 16 -4.53 8.03 3.27
N ALA A 17 -5.23 9.15 3.46
CA ALA A 17 -4.82 10.44 2.90
C ALA A 17 -5.38 11.62 3.70
N ALA A 18 -4.72 12.77 3.57
CA ALA A 18 -5.39 14.05 3.75
C ALA A 18 -5.98 14.49 2.40
N VAL A 19 -7.23 14.92 2.39
CA VAL A 19 -7.97 15.29 1.19
C VAL A 19 -8.03 16.80 1.13
N PHE A 20 -7.69 17.37 -0.02
CA PHE A 20 -7.72 18.80 -0.27
C PHE A 20 -8.64 19.09 -1.45
N ARG A 21 -9.48 20.11 -1.33
CA ARG A 21 -10.11 20.75 -2.49
C ARG A 21 -9.12 21.74 -3.08
N VAL A 22 -8.93 21.68 -4.39
CA VAL A 22 -7.98 22.54 -5.11
C VAL A 22 -8.76 23.67 -5.75
N ASP A 23 -8.35 24.91 -5.45
CA ASP A 23 -8.87 26.10 -6.10
C ASP A 23 -7.76 26.73 -6.95
N ALA A 24 -8.07 26.92 -8.23
CA ALA A 24 -7.16 27.45 -9.24
C ALA A 24 -7.51 28.87 -9.69
N GLU A 25 -8.62 29.45 -9.20
CA GLU A 25 -9.24 30.65 -9.77
C GLU A 25 -8.83 31.96 -9.10
N ASN A 26 -7.78 31.98 -8.28
CA ASN A 26 -7.30 33.24 -7.72
C ASN A 26 -6.56 34.06 -8.78
N ARG A 27 -6.89 35.36 -8.87
CA ARG A 27 -6.35 36.35 -9.83
C ARG A 27 -4.81 36.39 -9.95
N GLN A 28 -4.10 35.75 -9.02
CA GLN A 28 -2.66 35.65 -8.91
C GLN A 28 -2.06 34.36 -9.51
N ARG A 29 -2.86 33.47 -10.14
CA ARG A 29 -2.44 32.14 -10.66
C ARG A 29 -1.80 31.24 -9.59
N ARG A 30 -2.25 31.38 -8.34
CA ARG A 30 -1.76 30.58 -7.21
C ARG A 30 -2.72 29.41 -6.97
N ILE A 31 -2.17 28.22 -6.82
CA ILE A 31 -2.92 27.04 -6.42
C ILE A 31 -3.20 27.14 -4.92
N GLU A 32 -4.47 27.16 -4.55
CA GLU A 32 -4.91 27.03 -3.16
C GLU A 32 -5.43 25.63 -2.89
N MET A 33 -5.16 25.14 -1.69
CA MET A 33 -5.51 23.79 -1.27
C MET A 33 -6.12 23.86 0.11
N ASP A 34 -7.44 23.71 0.18
CA ASP A 34 -8.15 23.64 1.46
C ASP A 34 -8.33 22.17 1.85
N GLN A 35 -7.77 21.78 2.99
CA GLN A 35 -7.86 20.41 3.47
C GLN A 35 -9.28 20.10 3.93
N ILE A 36 -10.07 19.36 3.16
CA ILE A 36 -11.47 19.05 3.50
C ILE A 36 -11.67 17.88 4.45
N ALA A 37 -10.79 16.88 4.39
CA ALA A 37 -10.99 15.66 5.15
C ALA A 37 -9.69 14.91 5.40
N VAL A 38 -9.81 13.90 6.25
CA VAL A 38 -8.79 12.92 6.54
C VAL A 38 -9.43 11.53 6.40
N VAL A 39 -8.86 10.69 5.56
CA VAL A 39 -9.39 9.34 5.30
C VAL A 39 -8.52 8.26 5.90
N HIS A 40 -9.17 7.21 6.41
CA HIS A 40 -8.54 6.02 6.98
C HIS A 40 -9.04 4.77 6.23
N LEU A 41 -8.17 4.18 5.39
CA LEU A 41 -8.54 3.07 4.51
C LEU A 41 -8.90 1.79 5.28
N ASN A 42 -8.15 1.47 6.35
CA ASN A 42 -8.37 0.24 7.13
C ASN A 42 -9.67 0.26 7.94
N ARG A 43 -10.17 1.46 8.28
CA ARG A 43 -11.42 1.65 9.04
C ARG A 43 -12.60 2.05 8.16
N ASP A 44 -12.36 2.22 6.86
CA ASP A 44 -13.32 2.79 5.91
C ASP A 44 -13.94 4.11 6.40
N GLU A 45 -13.10 4.96 7.02
CA GLU A 45 -13.57 6.14 7.76
C GLU A 45 -13.14 7.43 7.06
N ILE A 46 -14.08 8.36 6.90
CA ILE A 46 -13.89 9.71 6.38
C ILE A 46 -14.15 10.69 7.52
N ARG A 47 -13.13 11.46 7.92
CA ARG A 47 -13.23 12.47 8.97
C ARG A 47 -13.17 13.86 8.34
N PRO A 48 -14.23 14.67 8.39
CA PRO A 48 -14.15 16.08 7.99
C PRO A 48 -13.05 16.81 8.77
N HIS A 49 -12.41 17.78 8.15
CA HIS A 49 -11.38 18.58 8.80
C HIS A 49 -11.99 19.84 9.44
N GLY A 50 -11.88 19.95 10.77
CA GLY A 50 -12.55 21.01 11.53
C GLY A 50 -14.05 20.77 11.65
N ASP A 51 -14.83 21.86 11.78
CA ASP A 51 -16.30 21.80 11.94
C ASP A 51 -17.05 21.86 10.60
N ARG A 52 -16.41 21.45 9.50
CA ARG A 52 -17.03 21.51 8.17
C ARG A 52 -17.93 20.31 7.90
N ASP A 53 -18.99 20.53 7.13
CA ASP A 53 -19.72 19.46 6.47
C ASP A 53 -19.14 19.17 5.09
N LEU A 54 -19.06 17.89 4.73
CA LEU A 54 -18.68 17.45 3.39
C LEU A 54 -19.92 17.42 2.50
N THR A 55 -19.80 17.93 1.29
CA THR A 55 -20.85 17.83 0.27
C THR A 55 -20.94 16.40 -0.27
N GLU A 56 -22.04 16.06 -0.94
CA GLU A 56 -22.16 14.77 -1.62
C GLU A 56 -21.08 14.56 -2.70
N ALA A 57 -20.66 15.63 -3.38
CA ALA A 57 -19.57 15.59 -4.35
C ALA A 57 -18.23 15.23 -3.67
N ASP A 58 -17.93 15.86 -2.53
CA ASP A 58 -16.73 15.55 -1.74
C ASP A 58 -16.73 14.07 -1.33
N LEU A 59 -17.85 13.61 -0.80
CA LEU A 59 -17.96 12.23 -0.32
C LEU A 59 -17.87 11.21 -1.47
N ALA A 60 -18.45 11.51 -2.63
CA ALA A 60 -18.35 10.66 -3.82
C ALA A 60 -16.90 10.58 -4.33
N ALA A 61 -16.22 11.72 -4.45
CA ALA A 61 -14.82 11.78 -4.87
C ALA A 61 -13.90 11.01 -3.91
N ILE A 62 -14.11 11.19 -2.60
CA ILE A 62 -13.36 10.48 -1.57
C ILE A 62 -13.59 8.97 -1.66
N ARG A 63 -14.85 8.52 -1.79
CA ARG A 63 -15.17 7.09 -1.90
C ARG A 63 -14.57 6.45 -3.15
N SER A 64 -14.62 7.13 -4.30
CA SER A 64 -13.97 6.65 -5.54
C SER A 64 -12.48 6.47 -5.34
N TRP A 65 -11.82 7.51 -4.80
CA TRP A 65 -10.39 7.45 -4.52
C TRP A 65 -10.03 6.32 -3.55
N MET A 66 -10.83 6.09 -2.50
CA MET A 66 -10.59 5.00 -1.54
C MET A 66 -10.69 3.62 -2.22
N ALA A 67 -11.66 3.41 -3.12
CA ALA A 67 -11.81 2.17 -3.86
C ALA A 67 -10.62 1.92 -4.80
N GLU A 68 -10.27 2.90 -5.62
CA GLU A 68 -9.11 2.84 -6.53
C GLU A 68 -7.81 2.60 -5.76
N ARG A 69 -7.64 3.28 -4.62
CA ARG A 69 -6.46 3.14 -3.80
C ARG A 69 -6.33 1.74 -3.21
N ARG A 70 -7.43 1.12 -2.77
CA ARG A 70 -7.43 -0.27 -2.28
C ARG A 70 -7.01 -1.25 -3.37
N ALA A 71 -7.62 -1.16 -4.55
CA ALA A 71 -7.27 -2.02 -5.68
C ALA A 71 -5.78 -1.89 -6.05
N LEU A 72 -5.24 -0.66 -6.06
CA LEU A 72 -3.82 -0.44 -6.30
C LEU A 72 -2.91 -1.02 -5.21
N LEU A 73 -3.32 -0.91 -3.94
CA LEU A 73 -2.55 -1.47 -2.82
C LEU A 73 -2.54 -3.01 -2.86
N GLU A 74 -3.65 -3.64 -3.23
CA GLU A 74 -3.74 -5.08 -3.42
C GLU A 74 -2.82 -5.57 -4.54
N LEU A 75 -2.83 -4.89 -5.69
CA LEU A 75 -1.91 -5.18 -6.79
C LEU A 75 -0.45 -5.09 -6.34
N ARG A 76 -0.09 -4.00 -5.65
CA ARG A 76 1.27 -3.80 -5.12
C ARG A 76 1.67 -4.85 -4.10
N THR A 77 0.74 -5.31 -3.28
CA THR A 77 0.99 -6.36 -2.28
C THR A 77 1.44 -7.66 -2.97
N ILE A 78 0.79 -8.04 -4.07
CA ILE A 78 1.21 -9.22 -4.84
C ILE A 78 2.58 -9.00 -5.48
N ASP A 79 2.85 -7.82 -6.03
CA ASP A 79 4.17 -7.49 -6.59
C ASP A 79 5.27 -7.51 -5.52
N ASP A 80 5.00 -7.06 -4.29
CA ASP A 80 5.94 -7.11 -3.16
C ASP A 80 6.26 -8.56 -2.75
N ILE A 81 5.29 -9.47 -2.85
CA ILE A 81 5.51 -10.91 -2.64
C ILE A 81 6.41 -11.48 -3.73
N HIS A 82 6.20 -11.11 -5.00
CA HIS A 82 7.11 -11.51 -6.09
C HIS A 82 8.52 -10.95 -5.88
N ARG A 83 8.64 -9.67 -5.50
CA ARG A 83 9.94 -9.07 -5.13
C ARG A 83 10.63 -9.80 -3.99
N THR A 84 9.87 -10.30 -3.02
CA THR A 84 10.43 -11.12 -1.92
C THR A 84 11.05 -12.42 -2.44
N VAL A 85 10.42 -13.08 -3.42
CA VAL A 85 10.99 -14.27 -4.06
C VAL A 85 12.30 -13.93 -4.78
N ASP A 86 12.33 -12.84 -5.54
CA ASP A 86 13.53 -12.38 -6.24
C ASP A 86 14.65 -12.01 -5.26
N GLN A 87 14.30 -11.37 -4.15
CA GLN A 87 15.25 -11.05 -3.08
C GLN A 87 15.86 -12.32 -2.48
N LEU A 88 15.04 -13.34 -2.16
CA LEU A 88 15.56 -14.62 -1.65
C LEU A 88 16.50 -15.30 -2.65
N ASN A 89 16.16 -15.30 -3.94
CA ASN A 89 17.00 -15.87 -4.99
C ASN A 89 18.34 -15.12 -5.12
N THR A 90 18.30 -13.79 -5.08
CA THR A 90 19.48 -12.93 -5.17
C THR A 90 20.36 -13.09 -3.92
N THR A 91 19.77 -13.17 -2.73
CA THR A 91 20.47 -13.46 -1.48
C THR A 91 21.14 -14.83 -1.51
N ALA A 92 20.47 -15.86 -2.03
CA ALA A 92 21.06 -17.19 -2.19
C ALA A 92 22.28 -17.14 -3.14
N GLN A 93 22.16 -16.44 -4.26
CA GLN A 93 23.28 -16.26 -5.20
C GLN A 93 24.45 -15.50 -4.58
N TRP A 94 24.17 -14.43 -3.81
CA TRP A 94 25.20 -13.69 -3.08
C TRP A 94 25.92 -14.58 -2.07
N ALA A 95 25.19 -15.32 -1.23
CA ALA A 95 25.75 -16.25 -0.26
C ALA A 95 26.64 -17.31 -0.91
N GLN A 96 26.26 -17.80 -2.10
CA GLN A 96 27.03 -18.79 -2.84
C GLN A 96 28.32 -18.25 -3.46
N SER A 97 28.33 -17.00 -3.91
CA SER A 97 29.36 -16.52 -4.85
C SER A 97 30.15 -15.28 -4.39
N ARG A 98 29.72 -14.62 -3.31
CA ARG A 98 30.29 -13.31 -2.90
C ARG A 98 30.44 -13.11 -1.40
N ALA A 99 29.62 -13.75 -0.56
CA ALA A 99 29.62 -13.50 0.88
C ALA A 99 30.95 -13.90 1.55
N SER A 100 31.42 -13.10 2.50
CA SER A 100 32.50 -13.49 3.42
C SER A 100 31.97 -14.33 4.58
N ASP A 101 32.88 -15.00 5.29
CA ASP A 101 32.53 -15.80 6.47
C ASP A 101 31.91 -14.91 7.57
N GLU A 102 32.44 -13.71 7.79
CA GLU A 102 31.90 -12.76 8.77
C GLU A 102 30.49 -12.26 8.39
N GLU A 103 30.25 -11.98 7.11
CA GLU A 103 28.91 -11.58 6.64
C GLU A 103 27.91 -12.73 6.80
N LEU A 104 28.33 -13.98 6.54
CA LEU A 104 27.48 -15.16 6.72
C LEU A 104 27.15 -15.39 8.21
N ASP A 105 28.12 -15.26 9.11
CA ASP A 105 27.89 -15.40 10.55
C ASP A 105 26.88 -14.36 11.07
N GLU A 106 26.87 -13.15 10.51
CA GLU A 106 25.94 -12.09 10.91
C GLU A 106 24.49 -12.40 10.54
N VAL A 107 24.23 -12.97 9.35
CA VAL A 107 22.86 -13.04 8.79
C VAL A 107 22.25 -14.43 8.75
N THR A 108 23.04 -15.50 8.86
CA THR A 108 22.58 -16.87 8.56
C THR A 108 21.42 -17.31 9.44
N GLU A 109 21.54 -17.19 10.77
CA GLU A 109 20.48 -17.66 11.67
C GLU A 109 19.17 -16.88 11.48
N ALA A 110 19.27 -15.56 11.32
CA ALA A 110 18.11 -14.70 11.07
C ALA A 110 17.39 -15.07 9.76
N LEU A 111 18.15 -15.33 8.68
CA LEU A 111 17.59 -15.77 7.40
C LEU A 111 16.93 -17.15 7.52
N LEU A 112 17.59 -18.11 8.17
CA LEU A 112 17.05 -19.47 8.34
C LEU A 112 15.74 -19.48 9.13
N LEU A 113 15.66 -18.73 10.23
CA LEU A 113 14.45 -18.61 11.04
C LEU A 113 13.30 -17.95 10.26
N ALA A 114 13.57 -16.85 9.55
CA ALA A 114 12.56 -16.16 8.75
C ALA A 114 12.00 -17.05 7.62
N MET A 115 12.88 -17.76 6.91
CA MET A 115 12.47 -18.71 5.86
C MET A 115 11.69 -19.89 6.43
N HIS A 116 12.08 -20.41 7.61
CA HIS A 116 11.38 -21.51 8.27
C HIS A 116 9.94 -21.11 8.65
N ASP A 117 9.76 -19.95 9.29
CA ASP A 117 8.43 -19.47 9.66
C ASP A 117 7.53 -19.27 8.44
N LEU A 118 8.04 -18.56 7.41
CA LEU A 118 7.31 -18.34 6.16
C LEU A 118 6.89 -19.66 5.50
N ARG A 119 7.83 -20.62 5.41
CA ARG A 119 7.54 -21.97 4.90
C ARG A 119 6.43 -22.64 5.71
N GLY A 120 6.50 -22.59 7.04
CA GLY A 120 5.49 -23.16 7.93
C GLY A 120 4.09 -22.59 7.67
N VAL A 121 3.97 -21.27 7.57
CA VAL A 121 2.70 -20.59 7.25
C VAL A 121 2.16 -21.03 5.88
N LEU A 122 3.00 -21.03 4.84
CA LEU A 122 2.60 -21.37 3.47
C LEU A 122 2.16 -22.82 3.33
N VAL A 123 2.88 -23.76 3.96
CA VAL A 123 2.53 -25.19 3.97
C VAL A 123 1.18 -25.41 4.64
N ARG A 124 0.93 -24.80 5.81
CA ARG A 124 -0.39 -24.87 6.49
C ARG A 124 -1.51 -24.35 5.60
N LYS A 125 -1.36 -23.14 5.03
CA LYS A 125 -2.35 -22.55 4.12
C LYS A 125 -2.59 -23.37 2.85
N LYS A 126 -1.59 -24.10 2.35
CA LYS A 126 -1.75 -25.01 1.21
C LYS A 126 -2.57 -26.25 1.61
N ALA A 127 -2.30 -26.83 2.78
CA ALA A 127 -3.05 -27.98 3.29
C ALA A 127 -4.53 -27.63 3.57
N ASP A 128 -4.81 -26.46 4.16
CA ASP A 128 -6.17 -25.99 4.43
C ASP A 128 -6.99 -25.88 3.13
N ARG A 129 -6.41 -25.33 2.07
CA ARG A 129 -7.05 -25.19 0.75
C ARG A 129 -7.38 -26.54 0.09
N LEU A 130 -6.49 -27.53 0.22
CA LEU A 130 -6.74 -28.89 -0.28
C LEU A 130 -7.86 -29.60 0.49
N SER A 131 -8.00 -29.32 1.78
CA SER A 131 -9.03 -29.93 2.64
C SER A 131 -10.43 -29.32 2.40
N GLN A 132 -10.49 -28.08 1.89
CA GLN A 132 -11.73 -27.36 1.57
C GLN A 132 -12.20 -27.56 0.12
N ALA A 133 -11.36 -28.14 -0.75
CA ALA A 133 -11.78 -28.47 -2.11
C ALA A 133 -12.87 -29.56 -2.07
N PRO A 134 -13.99 -29.42 -2.82
CA PRO A 134 -14.99 -30.46 -2.90
C PRO A 134 -14.31 -31.77 -3.32
N ARG A 135 -14.53 -32.84 -2.56
CA ARG A 135 -14.20 -34.18 -3.05
C ARG A 135 -15.13 -34.43 -4.24
N GLY A 136 -14.55 -34.44 -5.44
CA GLY A 136 -15.25 -34.83 -6.66
C GLY A 136 -15.80 -36.25 -6.56
#